data_AF-A0A0R2B5N8-F1
#
_entry.id   AF-A0A0R2B5N8-F1
#
_cell.length_a   1.000
_cell.length_b   1.000
_cell.length_c   1.000
_cell.angle_alpha   90.00
_cell.angle_beta   90.00
_cell.angle_gamma   90.00
#
_symmetry.space_group_name_H-M   'P 1'
#
loop_
_entity.id
_entity.type
_entity.pdbx_description
1 polymer ?
#
loop_
_entity_poly.entity_id
_entity_poly.type
_entity_poly.pdbx_seq_one_letter_code
_entity_poly.pdbx_strand_id
1 'polypeptide(L)' 'MADDTEAVLSELGLNPTTAINMFYKRIVANGALPFNASLSEEERANLRFLKATEGTPVTEFKDAKEVADWLNDPDED' A
#
# COMPACT_ATOMS: atom_id res chain seq x y z
N MET A 1 -10.20 -8.85 6.54
CA MET A 1 -9.07 -9.42 5.77
C MET A 1 -9.03 -10.94 5.84
N ALA A 2 -8.83 -11.56 7.03
CA ALA A 2 -8.87 -13.02 7.15
C ALA A 2 -10.25 -13.58 6.78
N ASP A 3 -11.31 -12.97 7.33
CA ASP A 3 -12.71 -13.36 7.08
C ASP A 3 -13.09 -13.20 5.60
N ASP A 4 -12.71 -12.07 4.96
CA ASP A 4 -12.96 -11.83 3.53
C ASP A 4 -12.23 -12.84 2.64
N THR A 5 -10.99 -13.20 3.01
CA THR A 5 -10.19 -14.17 2.26
C THR A 5 -10.80 -15.55 2.35
N GLU A 6 -11.24 -15.97 3.54
CA GLU A 6 -11.84 -17.28 3.75
C GLU A 6 -13.20 -17.41 3.04
N ALA A 7 -14.00 -16.34 3.01
CA ALA A 7 -15.24 -16.29 2.25
C ALA A 7 -15.00 -16.52 0.74
N VAL A 8 -14.07 -15.78 0.13
CA VAL A 8 -13.73 -15.93 -1.29
C VAL A 8 -13.17 -17.32 -1.59
N LEU A 9 -12.29 -17.85 -0.74
CA LEU A 9 -11.75 -19.20 -0.93
C LEU A 9 -12.85 -20.26 -0.85
N SER A 10 -13.78 -20.13 0.10
CA SER A 10 -14.92 -21.03 0.25
C SER A 10 -15.83 -21.01 -0.99
N GLU A 11 -16.12 -19.84 -1.56
CA GLU A 11 -16.87 -19.71 -2.82
C GLU A 11 -16.17 -20.43 -3.99
N LEU A 12 -14.84 -20.46 -3.99
CA LEU A 12 -14.02 -21.19 -4.96
C LEU A 12 -13.87 -22.68 -4.63
N GLY A 13 -14.48 -23.18 -3.56
CA GLY A 13 -14.32 -24.56 -3.08
C GLY A 13 -12.92 -24.87 -2.54
N LEU A 14 -12.19 -23.85 -2.10
CA LEU A 14 -10.83 -23.93 -1.58
C LEU A 14 -10.80 -23.65 -0.09
N ASN A 15 -9.83 -24.25 0.59
CA ASN A 15 -9.38 -23.80 1.91
C ASN A 15 -8.02 -23.11 1.78
N PRO A 16 -7.57 -22.34 2.79
CA PRO A 16 -6.28 -21.65 2.76
C PRO A 16 -5.09 -22.58 2.43
N THR A 17 -5.04 -23.77 3.02
CA THR A 17 -3.99 -24.77 2.75
C THR A 17 -3.94 -25.17 1.28
N THR A 18 -5.11 -25.33 0.64
CA THR A 18 -5.21 -25.71 -0.78
C THR A 18 -4.73 -24.56 -1.66
N ALA A 19 -5.12 -23.32 -1.35
CA ALA A 19 -4.67 -22.14 -2.08
C ALA A 19 -3.14 -21.97 -2.02
N ILE A 20 -2.53 -22.16 -0.85
CA ILE A 20 -1.08 -22.11 -0.66
C ILE A 20 -0.39 -23.24 -1.46
N ASN A 21 -0.93 -24.45 -1.43
CA ASN A 21 -0.36 -25.56 -2.21
C ASN A 21 -0.45 -25.29 -3.73
N MET A 22 -1.53 -24.69 -4.21
CA MET A 22 -1.65 -24.29 -5.62
C MET A 22 -0.63 -23.21 -5.99
N PHE A 23 -0.40 -22.25 -5.10
CA PHE A 23 0.64 -21.23 -5.27
C PHE A 23 2.03 -21.85 -5.45
N TYR A 24 2.44 -22.77 -4.56
CA TYR A 24 3.72 -23.49 -4.69
C TYR A 24 3.81 -24.31 -5.98
N LYS A 25 2.74 -25.04 -6.33
CA LYS A 25 2.72 -25.83 -7.58
C LYS A 25 2.92 -24.95 -8.81
N ARG A 26 2.32 -23.76 -8.85
CA ARG A 26 2.51 -22.82 -9.96
C ARG A 26 3.92 -22.25 -10.02
N ILE A 27 4.55 -21.98 -8.87
CA ILE A 27 5.96 -21.58 -8.84
C ILE A 27 6.85 -22.65 -9.45
N VAL A 28 6.70 -23.90 -9.02
CA VAL A 28 7.51 -25.02 -9.53
C VAL A 28 7.27 -25.24 -11.02
N ALA A 29 6.01 -25.19 -11.47
CA ALA A 29 5.65 -25.42 -12.87
C ALA A 29 6.17 -24.33 -13.82
N ASN A 30 6.15 -23.07 -13.38
CA ASN A 30 6.51 -21.93 -14.22
C ASN A 30 7.95 -21.43 -14.01
N GLY A 31 8.63 -21.87 -12.94
CA GLY A 31 9.92 -21.33 -12.52
C GLY A 31 9.87 -19.86 -12.10
N ALA A 32 8.68 -19.32 -11.78
CA ALA A 32 8.45 -17.90 -11.50
C ALA A 32 7.22 -17.69 -10.60
N LEU A 33 7.09 -16.50 -10.01
CA LEU A 33 5.92 -16.12 -9.22
C LEU A 33 4.64 -16.14 -10.09
N PRO A 34 3.51 -16.67 -9.60
CA PRO A 34 2.24 -16.73 -10.33
C PRO A 34 1.47 -15.40 -10.35
N PHE A 35 2.19 -14.28 -10.22
CA PHE A 35 1.71 -12.92 -10.37
C PHE A 35 2.90 -12.01 -10.69
N ASN A 36 2.61 -10.83 -11.24
CA ASN A 36 3.65 -9.84 -11.48
C ASN A 36 4.10 -9.23 -10.15
N ALA A 37 5.35 -9.45 -9.75
CA ALA A 37 5.93 -8.88 -8.52
C ALA A 37 6.43 -7.43 -8.69
N SER A 38 5.93 -6.73 -9.70
CA SER A 38 6.25 -5.33 -9.96
C SER A 38 5.22 -4.42 -9.32
N LEU A 39 5.68 -3.30 -8.75
CA LEU A 39 4.78 -2.21 -8.35
C LEU A 39 4.03 -1.68 -9.57
N SER A 40 2.75 -1.38 -9.39
CA SER A 40 1.97 -0.57 -10.32
C SER A 40 2.58 0.83 -10.44
N GLU A 41 2.21 1.57 -11.48
CA GLU A 41 2.68 2.96 -11.63
C GLU A 41 2.21 3.86 -10.47
N GLU A 42 1.01 3.60 -9.94
CA GLU A 42 0.48 4.28 -8.75
C GLU A 42 1.31 3.96 -7.51
N GLU A 43 1.57 2.68 -7.24
CA GLU A 43 2.39 2.26 -6.10
C GLU A 43 3.82 2.80 -6.21
N ARG A 44 4.38 2.83 -7.42
CA ARG A 44 5.70 3.40 -7.70
C ARG A 44 5.71 4.91 -7.49
N ALA A 45 4.68 5.63 -7.95
CA ALA A 45 4.55 7.07 -7.76
C ALA A 45 4.42 7.41 -6.28
N ASN A 46 3.57 6.69 -5.56
CA ASN A 46 3.41 6.85 -4.11
C ASN A 46 4.71 6.57 -3.36
N LEU A 47 5.40 5.47 -3.69
CA LEU A 47 6.70 5.17 -3.09
C LEU A 47 7.74 6.26 -3.36
N ARG A 48 7.77 6.82 -4.57
CA ARG A 48 8.66 7.94 -4.92
C ARG A 48 8.32 9.19 -4.12
N PHE A 49 7.03 9.52 -4.00
CA PHE A 49 6.55 10.64 -3.19
C PHE A 49 6.97 10.48 -1.74
N LEU A 50 6.64 9.35 -1.10
CA LEU A 50 7.00 9.06 0.29
C LEU A 50 8.51 9.20 0.54
N LYS A 51 9.34 8.67 -0.37
CA LYS A 51 10.81 8.80 -0.26
C LYS A 51 11.29 10.23 -0.44
N ALA A 52 10.68 10.99 -1.34
CA ALA A 52 11.06 12.38 -1.58
C ALA A 52 10.67 13.29 -0.40
N THR A 53 9.61 12.94 0.34
CA THR A 53 9.09 13.72 1.46
C THR A 53 9.54 13.23 2.83
N GLU A 54 10.29 12.13 2.92
CA GLU A 54 10.71 11.51 4.19
C GLU A 54 11.49 12.48 5.09
N GLY A 55 12.26 13.40 4.49
CA GLY A 55 13.03 14.43 5.21
C GLY A 55 12.38 15.81 5.19
N THR A 56 11.18 15.97 4.62
CA THR A 56 10.51 17.27 4.58
C THR A 56 10.02 17.64 5.98
N PRO A 57 10.35 18.84 6.49
CA PRO A 57 9.82 19.30 7.77
C PRO A 57 8.30 19.25 7.78
N VAL A 58 7.73 18.63 8.80
CA VAL A 58 6.28 18.57 9.02
C VAL A 58 5.91 19.55 10.11
N THR A 59 5.06 20.51 9.79
CA THR A 59 4.43 21.41 10.77
C THR A 59 3.05 20.86 11.10
N GLU A 60 2.85 20.47 12.36
CA GLU A 60 1.53 20.05 12.86
C GLU A 60 0.79 21.27 13.41
N PHE A 61 -0.37 21.57 12.84
CA PHE A 61 -1.27 22.64 13.33
C PHE A 61 -2.31 22.04 14.27
N LYS A 62 -2.43 22.61 15.47
CA LYS A 62 -3.29 22.10 16.54
C LYS A 62 -4.71 22.63 16.46
N ASP A 63 -4.90 23.78 15.83
CA ASP A 63 -6.21 24.41 15.67
C ASP A 63 -6.30 25.32 14.44
N ALA A 64 -7.51 25.79 14.18
CA ALA A 64 -7.80 26.66 13.03
C ALA A 64 -7.11 28.03 13.12
N LYS A 65 -6.74 28.47 14.32
CA LYS A 65 -6.03 29.75 14.50
C LYS A 65 -4.57 29.59 14.07
N GLU A 66 -3.90 28.52 14.45
CA GLU A 66 -2.51 28.25 14.00
C GLU A 66 -2.41 28.14 12.47
N VAL A 67 -3.41 27.55 11.80
CA VAL A 67 -3.49 27.53 10.34
C VAL A 67 -3.67 28.93 9.76
N ALA A 68 -4.57 29.74 10.35
CA ALA A 68 -4.82 31.10 9.90
C ALA A 68 -3.59 32.01 10.11
N ASP A 69 -2.87 31.83 11.21
CA ASP A 69 -1.66 32.59 11.50
C ASP A 69 -0.55 32.23 10.48
N TRP A 70 -0.34 30.95 10.16
CA TRP A 70 0.61 30.51 9.12
C TRP A 70 0.26 31.05 7.72
N LEU A 71 -1.02 31.00 7.31
CA LEU A 71 -1.46 31.52 6.02
C LEU A 71 -1.27 33.04 5.83
N ASN A 72 -1.12 33.79 6.93
CA ASN A 72 -0.95 35.24 6.93
C ASN A 72 0.51 35.66 7.26
N ASP A 73 1.42 34.71 7.47
CA ASP A 73 2.82 35.00 7.77
C ASP A 73 3.54 35.46 6.49
N PRO A 74 4.13 36.68 6.46
CA PRO A 74 4.84 37.19 5.29
C PRO A 74 6.17 36.50 4.99
N ASP A 75 6.71 35.71 5.94
CA ASP A 75 7.95 34.94 5.76
C ASP A 75 7.69 33.50 5.26
N GLU A 76 6.42 33.06 5.25
CA GLU A 76 5.98 31.82 4.62
C GLU A 76 5.49 32.17 3.18
N ASP A 77 6.01 31.47 2.16
CA ASP A 77 5.82 31.79 0.72
C ASP A 77 4.35 31.80 0.25
#